data_AF-A0A0D0CT33-F1
#
_entry.id   AF-A0A0D0CT33-F1
#
_cell.length_a   1.000
_cell.length_b   1.000
_cell.length_c   1.000
_cell.angle_alpha   90.00
_cell.angle_beta   90.00
_cell.angle_gamma   90.00
#
_symmetry.space_group_name_H-M   'P 1'
#
loop_
_entity.id
_entity.type
_entity.pdbx_description
1 polymer ?
#
loop_
_entity_poly.entity_id
_entity_poly.type
_entity_poly.pdbx_seq_one_letter_code
_entity_poly.pdbx_strand_id
1 'polypeptide(L)'
;FCMVVVLKLYSEPDEKLLELSSQVVPASKLLNDIIVSDVKDIHSVLAMIPKTFTLPESDVEEEYFCMVERPGLDISDLGVPYSVYADNDDNDANEVE
;
A
#
# COMPACT_ATOMS: atom_id res chain seq x y z
N PHE A 1 -11.51 30.93 10.94
CA PHE A 1 -10.65 30.63 9.78
C PHE A 1 -10.69 29.13 9.54
N CYS A 2 -10.95 28.70 8.30
CA CYS A 2 -10.90 27.29 7.89
C CYS A 2 -9.56 27.09 7.18
N MET A 3 -8.80 26.06 7.59
CA MET A 3 -7.57 25.66 6.90
C MET A 3 -7.92 24.47 6.02
N VAL A 4 -7.79 24.65 4.72
CA VAL A 4 -8.09 23.60 3.74
C VAL A 4 -6.79 23.08 3.14
N VAL A 5 -6.78 21.80 2.79
CA VAL A 5 -5.74 21.17 1.99
C VAL A 5 -6.30 20.77 0.64
N VAL A 6 -5.42 20.78 -0.37
CA VAL A 6 -5.70 20.25 -1.70
C VAL A 6 -4.79 19.04 -1.87
N LEU A 7 -5.39 17.87 -2.07
CA LEU A 7 -4.68 16.60 -2.15
C LEU A 7 -4.86 16.01 -3.55
N LYS A 8 -3.78 15.48 -4.12
CA LYS A 8 -3.87 14.55 -5.26
C LYS A 8 -3.97 13.13 -4.74
N LEU A 9 -4.81 12.32 -5.38
CA LEU A 9 -5.00 10.95 -5.00
C LEU A 9 -3.97 10.03 -5.65
N TYR A 10 -3.66 8.94 -4.96
CA TYR A 10 -2.94 7.80 -5.50
C TYR A 10 -3.93 6.65 -5.72
N SER A 11 -3.61 5.76 -6.65
CA SER A 11 -4.33 4.48 -6.79
C SER A 11 -4.12 3.60 -5.55
N GLU A 12 -4.96 2.58 -5.42
CA GLU A 12 -4.61 1.43 -4.58
C GLU A 12 -3.26 0.83 -5.02
N PRO A 13 -2.50 0.21 -4.09
CA PRO A 13 -1.23 -0.42 -4.41
C PRO A 13 -1.38 -1.50 -5.48
N ASP A 14 -0.46 -1.55 -6.42
CA ASP A 14 -0.45 -2.59 -7.45
C ASP A 14 -0.08 -3.95 -6.84
N GLU A 15 -1.04 -4.87 -6.85
CA GLU A 15 -0.89 -6.21 -6.26
C GLU A 15 0.25 -7.00 -6.89
N LYS A 16 0.45 -6.90 -8.22
CA LYS A 16 1.52 -7.63 -8.91
C LYS A 16 2.89 -7.11 -8.51
N LEU A 17 3.05 -5.78 -8.43
CA LEU A 17 4.31 -5.18 -7.98
C LEU A 17 4.60 -5.55 -6.52
N LEU A 18 3.56 -5.58 -5.69
CA LEU A 18 3.69 -5.98 -4.30
C LEU A 18 4.11 -7.46 -4.18
N GLU A 19 3.49 -8.37 -4.93
CA GLU A 19 3.88 -9.78 -5.01
C GLU A 19 5.33 -9.97 -5.48
N LEU A 20 5.72 -9.28 -6.55
CA LEU A 20 7.11 -9.31 -7.07
C LEU A 20 8.12 -8.79 -6.05
N SER A 21 7.71 -7.85 -5.19
CA SER A 21 8.54 -7.32 -4.09
C SER A 21 8.55 -8.21 -2.84
N SER A 22 7.93 -9.39 -2.88
CA SER A 22 7.72 -10.24 -1.69
C SER A 22 6.95 -9.52 -0.56
N GLN A 23 5.93 -8.74 -0.92
CA GLN A 23 5.08 -8.00 0.01
C GLN A 23 5.82 -6.91 0.82
N VAL A 24 6.89 -6.33 0.25
CA VAL A 24 7.73 -5.32 0.92
C VAL A 24 7.46 -3.90 0.41
N VAL A 25 7.14 -3.75 -0.88
CA VAL A 25 7.06 -2.42 -1.51
C VAL A 25 5.67 -2.20 -2.10
N PRO A 26 4.74 -1.58 -1.35
CA PRO A 26 3.48 -1.11 -1.90
C PRO A 26 3.76 0.07 -2.86
N ALA A 27 3.36 -0.07 -4.12
CA ALA A 27 3.60 0.92 -5.16
C ALA A 27 2.27 1.35 -5.80
N SER A 28 2.03 2.66 -5.88
CA SER A 28 0.81 3.24 -6.43
C SER A 28 1.10 4.22 -7.56
N LYS A 29 0.12 4.45 -8.43
CA LYS A 29 0.19 5.51 -9.46
C LYS A 29 -0.43 6.79 -8.93
N LEU A 30 0.13 7.93 -9.35
CA LEU A 30 -0.49 9.23 -9.09
C LEU A 30 -1.71 9.40 -10.02
N LEU A 31 -2.87 9.68 -9.44
CA LEU A 31 -4.09 9.96 -10.19
C LEU A 31 -4.17 11.46 -10.53
N ASN A 32 -4.95 11.78 -11.56
CA ASN A 32 -5.28 13.16 -11.89
C ASN A 32 -6.47 13.69 -11.08
N ASP A 33 -6.91 12.93 -10.08
CA ASP A 33 -8.01 13.29 -9.18
C ASP A 33 -7.51 14.18 -8.05
N ILE A 34 -8.28 15.22 -7.75
CA ILE A 34 -7.99 16.20 -6.71
C ILE A 34 -9.16 16.24 -5.74
N ILE A 35 -8.85 16.20 -4.45
CA ILE A 35 -9.84 16.42 -3.38
C ILE A 35 -9.44 17.63 -2.54
N VAL A 36 -10.44 18.28 -1.95
CA VAL A 36 -10.27 19.37 -1.01
C VAL A 36 -10.90 18.95 0.31
N SER A 37 -10.15 19.08 1.40
CA SER A 37 -10.57 18.63 2.74
C SER A 37 -10.08 19.61 3.81
N ASP A 38 -10.70 19.62 5.00
CA ASP A 38 -10.20 20.38 6.14
C ASP A 38 -8.89 19.73 6.62
N VAL A 39 -7.88 20.53 6.99
CA VAL A 39 -6.64 20.03 7.58
C VAL A 39 -6.92 19.09 8.76
N LYS A 40 -8.01 19.32 9.50
CA LYS A 40 -8.41 18.52 10.67
C LYS A 40 -8.87 17.09 10.34
N ASP A 41 -9.20 16.81 9.08
CA ASP A 41 -9.61 15.48 8.63
C ASP A 41 -8.40 14.57 8.31
N ILE A 42 -7.17 15.12 8.32
CA ILE A 42 -5.96 14.35 8.09
C ILE A 42 -5.60 13.56 9.35
N HIS A 43 -5.79 12.25 9.30
CA HIS A 43 -5.44 11.35 10.41
C HIS A 43 -3.94 11.03 10.49
N SER A 44 -3.27 10.90 9.34
CA SER A 44 -1.87 10.55 9.25
C SER A 44 -1.25 11.06 7.95
N VAL A 45 0.09 11.14 7.92
CA VAL A 45 0.86 11.49 6.72
C VAL A 45 2.00 10.50 6.58
N LEU A 46 2.15 9.96 5.37
CA LEU A 46 3.17 8.99 5.00
C LEU A 46 4.01 9.52 3.84
N ALA A 47 5.24 9.02 3.73
CA ALA A 47 6.16 9.43 2.68
C ALA A 47 5.98 8.54 1.45
N MET A 48 5.83 9.18 0.28
CA MET A 48 5.80 8.53 -1.02
C MET A 48 7.14 8.77 -1.72
N ILE A 49 7.81 7.71 -2.17
CA ILE A 49 9.06 7.81 -2.92
C ILE A 49 8.79 7.52 -4.40
N PRO A 50 8.99 8.49 -5.32
CA PRO A 50 8.85 8.23 -6.76
C PRO A 50 9.96 7.28 -7.24
N LYS A 51 9.56 6.27 -8.03
CA LYS A 51 10.41 5.25 -8.61
C LYS A 51 9.91 4.88 -10.01
N THR A 52 10.83 4.77 -10.95
CA THR A 52 10.56 4.20 -12.26
C THR A 52 10.73 2.69 -12.19
N PHE A 53 9.70 1.95 -12.59
CA PHE A 53 9.75 0.50 -12.73
C PHE A 53 9.64 0.12 -14.21
N THR A 54 10.42 -0.87 -14.61
CA THR A 54 10.22 -1.57 -15.88
C THR A 54 9.25 -2.72 -15.64
N LEU A 55 8.07 -2.64 -16.25
CA LEU A 55 7.06 -3.68 -16.06
C LEU A 55 7.50 -4.96 -16.80
N PRO A 56 7.50 -6.12 -16.13
CA PRO A 56 8.02 -7.37 -16.69
C PRO A 56 7.22 -7.87 -17.90
N GLU A 57 5.97 -7.43 -18.07
CA GLU A 57 5.10 -7.86 -19.17
C GLU A 57 5.25 -7.01 -20.44
N SER A 58 5.76 -5.78 -20.35
CA SER A 58 5.70 -4.81 -21.46
C SER A 58 7.04 -4.15 -21.81
N ASP A 59 8.09 -4.34 -21.01
CA ASP A 59 9.36 -3.59 -21.11
C ASP A 59 9.16 -2.06 -21.11
N VAL A 60 7.99 -1.60 -20.64
CA VAL A 60 7.68 -0.17 -20.52
C VAL A 60 8.13 0.32 -19.16
N GLU A 61 8.85 1.43 -19.16
CA GLU A 61 9.16 2.19 -17.96
C GLU A 61 7.96 3.05 -17.56
N GLU A 62 7.49 2.86 -16.33
CA GLU A 62 6.40 3.63 -15.75
C GLU A 62 6.81 4.17 -14.38
N GLU A 63 6.35 5.37 -14.04
CA GLU A 63 6.56 5.98 -12.73
C GLU A 63 5.51 5.48 -11.74
N TYR A 64 5.97 4.98 -10.61
CA TYR A 64 5.18 4.64 -9.44
C TYR A 64 5.70 5.36 -8.22
N PHE A 65 4.88 5.42 -7.19
CA PHE A 65 5.19 6.03 -5.92
C PHE A 65 5.10 4.95 -4.83
N CYS A 66 6.23 4.64 -4.21
CA CYS A 66 6.33 3.62 -3.17
C CYS A 66 5.99 4.22 -1.81
N MET A 67 5.10 3.55 -1.06
CA MET A 67 4.86 3.87 0.35
C MET A 67 6.03 3.37 1.20
N VAL A 68 6.49 4.20 2.13
CA VAL A 68 7.50 3.80 3.12
C VAL A 68 6.92 3.90 4.52
N GLU A 69 6.99 2.80 5.25
CA GLU A 69 6.70 2.80 6.68
C GLU A 69 7.63 3.80 7.38
N ARG A 70 7.03 4.76 8.10
CA ARG A 70 7.80 5.59 9.02
C ARG A 70 7.91 4.82 10.34
N PRO A 71 9.09 4.71 10.98
CA PRO A 71 9.19 4.06 12.29
C PRO A 71 8.16 4.61 13.28
N GLY A 72 7.26 3.75 13.77
CA GLY A 72 6.16 4.13 14.67
C GLY A 72 4.81 4.44 14.00
N LEU A 73 4.71 4.30 12.67
CA LEU A 73 3.45 4.34 11.91
C LEU A 73 3.21 2.96 11.32
N ASP A 74 2.33 2.18 11.94
CA ASP A 74 1.95 0.86 11.44
C ASP A 74 1.20 1.00 10.11
N ILE A 75 1.76 0.43 9.04
CA ILE A 75 1.16 0.43 7.70
C ILE A 75 0.27 -0.79 7.45
N SER A 76 0.11 -1.69 8.43
CA SER A 76 -0.72 -2.89 8.31
C SER A 76 -2.20 -2.56 8.00
N ASP A 77 -2.68 -1.38 8.41
CA ASP A 77 -4.03 -0.90 8.14
C ASP A 77 -4.25 -0.40 6.70
N LEU A 78 -3.18 -0.22 5.91
CA LEU A 78 -3.23 0.40 4.58
C LEU A 78 -3.31 -0.60 3.40
N GLY A 79 -3.50 -1.88 3.71
CA GLY A 79 -3.83 -2.92 2.73
C GLY A 79 -2.60 -3.52 2.05
N VAL A 80 -2.20 -4.71 2.49
CA VAL A 80 -2.63 -6.00 1.92
C VAL A 80 -2.55 -7.01 3.07
N PRO A 81 -3.60 -7.82 3.33
CA PRO A 81 -3.52 -8.84 4.36
C PRO A 81 -2.40 -9.82 4.03
N TYR A 82 -1.42 -9.94 4.92
CA TYR A 82 -0.37 -10.95 4.83
C TYR A 82 -1.02 -12.34 4.96
N SER A 83 -1.30 -12.99 3.84
CA SER A 83 -1.89 -14.34 3.79
C SER A 83 -0.97 -15.43 4.35
N VAL A 84 0.31 -15.11 4.60
CA VAL A 84 1.29 -16.03 5.20
C VAL A 84 0.94 -16.41 6.65
N TYR A 85 0.09 -15.64 7.33
CA TYR A 85 -0.46 -15.96 8.66
C TYR A 85 -1.94 -16.34 8.62
N ALA A 86 -2.50 -16.66 7.45
CA ALA A 86 -3.76 -17.38 7.43
C ALA A 86 -3.47 -18.80 7.92
N ASP A 87 -3.45 -18.97 9.25
CA ASP A 87 -3.39 -20.27 9.91
C ASP A 87 -4.46 -21.15 9.26
N ASN A 88 -4.00 -22.13 8.49
CA ASN A 88 -4.81 -23.27 8.15
C ASN A 88 -5.02 -24.02 9.48
N ASP A 89 -6.03 -23.60 10.23
CA ASP A 89 -6.55 -24.34 11.39
C ASP A 89 -7.31 -25.59 10.89
N ASP A 90 -6.65 -26.38 10.05
CA ASP A 90 -7.01 -27.77 9.83
C ASP A 90 -6.30 -28.57 10.93
N ASN A 91 -6.83 -28.45 12.15
CA ASN A 91 -6.46 -29.28 13.29
C ASN A 91 -6.77 -30.75 12.95
N ASP A 92 -5.72 -31.43 12.50
CA ASP A 92 -5.66 -32.87 12.26
C ASP A 92 -6.11 -33.62 13.52
N ALA A 93 -7.21 -34.36 13.35
CA ALA A 93 -7.80 -35.20 14.38
C ALA A 93 -6.87 -36.38 14.68
N ASN A 94 -6.00 -36.22 15.68
CA ASN A 94 -5.36 -37.37 16.32
C ASN A 94 -6.15 -37.78 17.56
N GLU A 95 -7.02 -38.78 17.40
CA GLU A 95 -7.43 -39.66 18.49
C GLU A 95 -6.18 -40.26 19.13
N VAL A 96 -6.00 -40.03 20.43
CA VAL A 96 -5.07 -40.79 21.26
C VAL A 96 -5.87 -41.74 22.15
N GLU A 97 -5.53 -43.02 22.02
CA GLU A 97 -6.08 -44.21 22.69
C GLU A 97 -6.10 -44.13 24.23
#